data_AF-A0A1Q8BNA4-F1
#
_entry.id   AF-A0A1Q8BNA4-F1
#
_cell.length_a   1.000
_cell.length_b   1.000
_cell.length_c   1.000
_cell.angle_alpha   90.00
_cell.angle_beta   90.00
_cell.angle_gamma   90.00
#
_symmetry.space_group_name_H-M   'P 1'
#
loop_
_entity.id
_entity.type
_entity.pdbx_description
1 polymer ?
#
loop_
_entity_poly.entity_id
_entity_poly.type
_entity_poly.pdbx_seq_one_letter_code
_entity_poly.pdbx_strand_id
1 'polypeptide(L)' 'MTAELPRCAVCRVQLEPGQNVVFRRDGRVQHTECPRVLCLLCGLPVLPNQPIRRDGEQRLAHANCWMRMLRTPSR' A
#
# COMPACT_ATOMS: atom_id res chain seq x y z
N MET A 1 -10.19 23.20 12.96
CA MET A 1 -10.10 21.76 12.64
C MET A 1 -8.75 21.53 11.98
N THR A 2 -7.78 21.00 12.71
CA THR A 2 -6.50 20.57 12.12
C THR A 2 -6.79 19.31 11.31
N ALA A 3 -6.82 19.42 9.99
CA ALA A 3 -6.99 18.27 9.12
C ALA A 3 -5.80 17.33 9.32
N GLU A 4 -6.06 16.09 9.72
CA GLU A 4 -5.01 15.07 9.79
C GLU A 4 -4.47 14.82 8.38
N LEU A 5 -3.16 14.99 8.21
CA LEU A 5 -2.52 14.73 6.93
C LEU A 5 -2.59 13.22 6.60
N PRO A 6 -2.75 12.86 5.32
CA PRO A 6 -2.84 11.47 4.91
C PRO A 6 -1.54 10.71 5.20
N ARG A 7 -1.65 9.40 5.39
CA ARG A 7 -0.48 8.50 5.50
C ARG A 7 -0.18 7.86 4.16
N CYS A 8 1.10 7.62 3.88
CA CYS A 8 1.51 6.84 2.71
C CYS A 8 0.86 5.44 2.74
N ALA A 9 0.24 5.03 1.63
CA ALA A 9 -0.43 3.75 1.47
C ALA A 9 0.48 2.53 1.68
N VAL A 10 1.80 2.74 1.53
CA VAL A 10 2.82 1.70 1.50
C VAL A 10 3.67 1.67 2.78
N CYS A 11 4.33 2.76 3.17
CA CYS A 11 5.15 2.79 4.40
C CYS A 11 4.43 3.31 5.65
N ARG A 12 3.20 3.82 5.53
CA ARG A 12 2.34 4.28 6.66
C ARG A 12 2.86 5.49 7.45
N VAL A 13 4.01 6.03 7.07
CA VAL A 13 4.52 7.33 7.50
C VAL A 13 3.55 8.42 7.05
N GLN A 14 3.32 9.39 7.93
CA GLN A 14 2.51 10.58 7.64
C GLN A 14 3.15 11.39 6.51
N LEU A 15 2.33 11.85 5.58
CA LEU A 15 2.78 12.71 4.49
C LEU A 15 2.80 14.15 4.98
N GLU A 16 3.87 14.85 4.65
CA GLU A 16 4.07 16.26 4.97
C GLU A 16 3.99 17.14 3.71
N PRO A 17 3.60 18.41 3.84
CA PRO A 17 3.62 19.36 2.72
C PRO A 17 5.02 19.46 2.10
N GLY A 18 5.08 19.51 0.76
CA GLY A 18 6.33 19.61 0.01
C GLY A 18 6.98 18.26 -0.34
N GLN A 19 6.43 17.12 0.12
CA GLN A 19 6.90 15.81 -0.30
C GLN A 19 6.36 15.39 -1.68
N ASN A 20 7.19 14.70 -2.46
CA ASN A 20 6.79 14.12 -3.74
C ASN A 20 5.93 12.88 -3.53
N VAL A 21 4.71 12.90 -4.09
CA VAL A 21 3.73 11.83 -3.92
C VAL A 21 3.05 11.46 -5.23
N VAL A 22 2.48 10.26 -5.25
CA VAL A 22 1.63 9.75 -6.32
C VAL A 22 0.23 9.48 -5.75
N PHE A 23 -0.79 10.01 -6.42
CA PHE A 23 -2.17 9.66 -6.19
C PHE A 23 -2.47 8.32 -6.85
N ARG A 24 -2.84 7.34 -6.03
CA ARG A 24 -3.19 6.00 -6.48
C ARG A 24 -4.65 5.98 -6.93
N ARG A 25 -4.98 5.05 -7.83
CA ARG A 25 -6.34 4.89 -8.37
C ARG A 25 -7.38 4.49 -7.32
N ASP A 26 -6.96 4.02 -6.15
CA ASP A 26 -7.82 3.67 -5.02
C ASP A 26 -8.04 4.85 -4.05
N GLY A 27 -7.70 6.07 -4.48
CA GLY A 27 -7.87 7.32 -3.70
C GLY A 27 -6.81 7.53 -2.62
N ARG A 28 -5.84 6.61 -2.49
CA ARG A 28 -4.76 6.69 -1.50
C ARG A 28 -3.54 7.41 -2.07
N VAL A 29 -2.65 7.86 -1.20
CA VAL A 29 -1.43 8.59 -1.59
C VAL A 29 -0.20 7.76 -1.21
N GLN A 30 0.87 7.81 -2.01
CA GLN A 30 2.12 7.10 -1.77
C GLN A 30 3.32 8.00 -2.10
N HIS A 31 4.41 7.94 -1.32
CA HIS A 31 5.68 8.59 -1.67
C HIS A 31 6.22 8.09 -3.01
N THR A 32 6.75 8.98 -3.85
CA THR A 32 7.44 8.57 -5.10
C THR A 32 8.64 7.66 -4.81
N GLU A 33 9.36 7.92 -3.72
CA GLU A 33 10.57 7.21 -3.31
C GLU A 33 10.34 6.37 -2.04
N CYS A 34 9.11 5.86 -1.86
CA CYS A 34 8.79 5.01 -0.73
C CYS A 34 9.78 3.83 -0.65
N PRO A 35 10.30 3.45 0.55
CA PRO A 35 11.15 2.28 0.68
C PRO A 35 10.48 1.08 0.02
N ARG A 36 11.29 0.21 -0.60
CA ARG A 36 10.81 -0.90 -1.43
C ARG A 36 10.01 -1.88 -0.57
N VAL A 37 8.69 -1.71 -0.55
CA VAL A 37 7.80 -2.65 0.12
C VAL A 37 7.43 -3.76 -0.84
N LEU A 38 7.63 -4.98 -0.37
CA LEU A 38 7.34 -6.20 -1.11
C LEU A 38 5.92 -6.68 -0.76
N CYS A 39 5.24 -7.27 -1.74
CA CYS A 39 3.99 -7.97 -1.51
C CYS A 39 4.27 -9.21 -0.64
N LEU A 40 3.58 -9.35 0.49
CA LEU A 40 3.84 -10.48 1.41
C LEU A 40 3.58 -11.86 0.81
N LEU A 41 2.82 -11.92 -0.29
CA LEU A 41 2.34 -13.17 -0.89
C LEU A 41 3.18 -13.63 -2.09
N CYS A 42 3.82 -12.72 -2.82
CA CYS A 42 4.63 -13.07 -3.99
C CYS A 42 6.07 -12.57 -3.92
N GLY A 43 6.43 -11.79 -2.89
CA GLY A 43 7.78 -11.23 -2.73
C GLY A 43 8.16 -10.13 -3.72
N LEU A 44 7.30 -9.80 -4.70
CA LEU A 44 7.57 -8.78 -5.70
C LEU A 44 7.28 -7.37 -5.18
N PRO A 45 7.97 -6.33 -5.67
CA PRO A 45 7.70 -4.95 -5.29
C PRO A 45 6.26 -4.51 -5.56
N VAL A 46 5.73 -3.68 -4.66
CA VAL A 46 4.44 -3.01 -4.84
C VAL A 46 4.66 -1.66 -5.52
N LEU A 47 4.13 -1.51 -6.75
CA LEU A 47 4.26 -0.29 -7.53
C LEU A 47 3.04 0.64 -7.35
N PRO A 48 3.19 1.96 -7.58
CA PRO A 48 2.10 2.94 -7.45
C PRO A 48 0.85 2.62 -8.28
N ASN A 49 1.02 2.03 -9.46
CA ASN A 49 -0.06 1.71 -10.40
C ASN A 49 -0.74 0.35 -10.16
N GLN A 50 -0.21 -0.48 -9.27
CA GLN A 50 -0.75 -1.82 -9.01
C GLN A 50 -1.79 -1.77 -7.89
N PRO A 51 -3.00 -2.34 -8.04
CA PRO A 51 -3.97 -2.41 -6.95
C PRO A 51 -3.42 -3.15 -5.72
N ILE A 52 -3.68 -2.62 -4.53
CA ILE A 52 -3.20 -3.19 -3.26
C ILE A 52 -4.35 -3.51 -2.31
N ARG A 53 -4.09 -4.49 -1.43
CA ARG A 53 -4.91 -4.78 -0.25
C ARG A 53 -4.02 -4.74 0.97
N ARG A 54 -4.61 -4.30 2.08
CA ARG A 54 -3.92 -4.17 3.35
C ARG A 54 -4.84 -4.59 4.48
N ASP A 55 -4.26 -5.26 5.47
CA ASP A 55 -4.87 -5.66 6.73
C ASP A 55 -3.89 -5.33 7.87
N GLY A 56 -4.17 -4.26 8.61
CA GLY A 56 -3.24 -3.72 9.60
C GLY A 56 -1.93 -3.16 9.01
N GLU A 57 -0.92 -2.99 9.88
CA GLU A 57 0.34 -2.33 9.52
C GLU A 57 1.29 -3.25 8.71
N GLN A 58 1.26 -4.57 8.95
CA GLN A 58 2.27 -5.49 8.40
C GLN A 58 1.82 -6.27 7.16
N ARG A 59 0.52 -6.38 6.87
CA ARG A 59 0.04 -7.18 5.75
C ARG A 59 -0.28 -6.29 4.56
N LEU A 60 0.68 -6.08 3.67
CA LEU A 60 0.48 -5.44 2.37
C LEU A 60 0.68 -6.45 1.24
N ALA A 61 -0.33 -6.58 0.37
CA ALA A 61 -0.24 -7.41 -0.83
C ALA A 61 -0.78 -6.69 -2.06
N HIS A 62 -0.41 -7.18 -3.25
CA HIS A 62 -1.20 -6.93 -4.46
C HIS A 62 -2.62 -7.46 -4.27
N ALA A 63 -3.62 -6.76 -4.81
CA ALA A 63 -5.02 -7.16 -4.66
C ALA A 63 -5.29 -8.57 -5.24
N ASN A 64 -4.65 -8.92 -6.35
CA ASN A 64 -4.78 -10.25 -6.94
C ASN A 64 -4.18 -11.35 -6.07
N CYS A 65 -3.01 -11.10 -5.48
CA CYS A 65 -2.41 -12.06 -4.55
C CYS A 65 -3.32 -12.26 -3.34
N TRP A 66 -3.86 -11.18 -2.79
CA TRP A 66 -4.80 -11.23 -1.67
C TRP A 66 -6.02 -12.09 -1.98
N MET A 67 -6.65 -11.88 -3.15
CA MET A 67 -7.79 -12.70 -3.57
C MET A 67 -7.44 -14.18 -3.74
N ARG A 68 -6.23 -14.51 -4.22
CA ARG A 68 -5.77 -15.90 -4.31
C ARG A 68 -5.60 -16.54 -2.93
N MET A 69 -5.05 -15.80 -1.96
CA MET A 69 -4.94 -16.25 -0.57
C MET A 69 -6.31 -16.56 0.02
N LEU A 70 -7.29 -15.66 -0.11
CA LEU A 70 -8.65 -15.86 0.41
C LEU A 70 -9.39 -17.06 -0.21
N ARG A 71 -9.04 -17.43 -1.45
CA ARG A 71 -9.60 -18.60 -2.14
C ARG A 71 -8.91 -19.90 -1.78
N THR A 72 -7.79 -19.85 -1.06
CA THR A 72 -7.11 -21.06 -0.59
C THR A 72 -7.76 -21.46 0.72
N PRO A 73 -8.56 -22.54 0.78
CA PRO A 73 -9.12 -23.00 2.05
C PRO A 73 -7.96 -23.33 2.99
N SER A 74 -7.98 -22.74 4.19
CA SER A 74 -7.12 -23.14 5.30
C SER A 74 -7.33 -24.63 5.54
N ARG A 75 -6.30 -25.43 5.23
CA ARG A 75 -6.25 -26.86 5.55
C ARG A 75 -6.23 -27.07 7.05
#